data_AF-A0A443S7R3-F1
#
_entry.id   AF-A0A443S7R3-F1
#
_cell.length_a   1.000
_cell.length_b   1.000
_cell.length_c   1.000
_cell.angle_alpha   90.00
_cell.angle_beta   90.00
_cell.angle_gamma   90.00
#
_symmetry.space_group_name_H-M   'P 1'
#
loop_
_entity.id
_entity.type
_entity.pdbx_description
1 polymer ?
#
loop_
_entity_poly.entity_id
_entity_poly.type
_entity_poly.pdbx_seq_one_letter_code
_entity_poly.pdbx_strand_id
1 'polypeptide(L)'
;MKSVDVIVNGSRKWDIRVKDERFWRMFVSAGVIGFVDAYQNGYFECDDLCELCYRLTKMDLNKYSIFHPYYYFNCDLEYYFGIQNSDSAYKDGGEGYDKYNDYIEKYMGINYSCPNMNQIVKYTEKLFVVEDWQNYGNHMAIASQQIYEKNKKLKIVLMKEFGEKMFNVWQIVFAISYALYRTRQSHVWQIIFSKSGIEGGYDSEH
;
A
#
# COMPACT_ATOMS: atom_id res chain seq x y z
N MET A 1 -14.88 -17.07 -11.35
CA MET A 1 -14.35 -15.76 -10.90
C MET A 1 -14.74 -15.63 -9.43
N LYS A 2 -13.81 -15.57 -8.47
CA LYS A 2 -14.19 -15.41 -7.06
C LYS A 2 -14.60 -13.95 -6.86
N SER A 3 -15.90 -13.70 -6.72
CA SER A 3 -16.40 -12.40 -6.26
C SER A 3 -15.75 -12.10 -4.92
N VAL A 4 -15.16 -10.91 -4.78
CA VAL A 4 -14.70 -10.46 -3.46
C VAL A 4 -15.92 -10.20 -2.60
N ASP A 5 -15.83 -10.65 -1.36
CA ASP A 5 -16.91 -10.57 -0.38
C ASP A 5 -17.01 -9.15 0.22
N VAL A 6 -17.25 -8.18 -0.66
CA VAL A 6 -17.49 -6.75 -0.39
C VAL A 6 -18.69 -6.33 -1.24
N ILE A 7 -19.71 -5.77 -0.60
CA ILE A 7 -20.93 -5.31 -1.25
C ILE A 7 -20.94 -3.79 -1.22
N VAL A 8 -21.24 -3.18 -2.35
CA VAL A 8 -21.36 -1.72 -2.45
C VAL A 8 -22.74 -1.29 -1.96
N ASN A 9 -22.77 -0.28 -1.10
CA ASN A 9 -23.91 0.13 -0.29
C ASN A 9 -24.50 -1.03 0.55
N GLY A 10 -23.64 -1.97 0.95
CA GLY A 10 -24.00 -3.04 1.88
C GLY A 10 -24.11 -2.56 3.33
N SER A 11 -24.55 -3.45 4.21
CA SER A 11 -24.79 -3.17 5.63
C SER A 11 -23.70 -3.68 6.57
N ARG A 12 -22.73 -4.45 6.06
CA ARG A 12 -21.66 -5.02 6.89
C ARG A 12 -20.59 -3.95 7.13
N LYS A 13 -19.81 -4.11 8.22
CA LYS A 13 -18.83 -3.10 8.63
C LYS A 13 -17.75 -2.82 7.58
N TRP A 14 -17.39 -3.83 6.78
CA TRP A 14 -16.39 -3.72 5.71
C TRP A 14 -17.00 -3.43 4.33
N ASP A 15 -18.32 -3.27 4.24
CA ASP A 15 -18.97 -2.89 2.99
C ASP A 15 -18.78 -1.39 2.74
N ILE A 16 -18.63 -1.03 1.46
CA ILE A 16 -18.40 0.34 1.02
C ILE A 16 -19.75 1.07 0.97
N ARG A 17 -19.82 2.29 1.49
CA ARG A 17 -20.95 3.21 1.28
C ARG A 17 -20.53 4.37 0.40
N VAL A 18 -20.98 4.39 -0.85
CA VAL A 18 -20.65 5.46 -1.79
C VAL A 18 -21.46 6.70 -1.44
N LYS A 19 -20.76 7.81 -1.24
CA LYS A 19 -21.36 9.12 -0.98
C LYS A 19 -21.40 10.00 -2.22
N ASP A 20 -20.49 9.74 -3.15
CA ASP A 20 -20.30 10.54 -4.35
C ASP A 20 -19.93 9.65 -5.55
N GLU A 21 -20.62 9.82 -6.67
CA GLU A 21 -20.40 8.99 -7.88
C GLU A 21 -19.01 9.17 -8.50
N ARG A 22 -18.29 10.27 -8.17
CA ARG A 22 -16.89 10.45 -8.57
C ARG A 22 -15.99 9.31 -8.09
N PHE A 23 -16.37 8.60 -7.03
CA PHE A 23 -15.72 7.37 -6.58
C PHE A 23 -15.48 6.39 -7.73
N TRP A 24 -16.51 6.09 -8.52
CA TRP A 24 -16.43 5.09 -9.59
C TRP A 24 -15.44 5.49 -10.66
N ARG A 25 -15.49 6.77 -11.06
CA ARG A 25 -14.58 7.32 -12.06
C ARG A 25 -13.13 7.22 -11.61
N MET A 26 -12.84 7.55 -10.35
CA MET A 26 -11.48 7.45 -9.81
C MET A 26 -11.02 6.00 -9.70
N PHE A 27 -11.85 5.13 -9.13
CA PHE A 27 -11.52 3.72 -8.95
C PHE A 27 -11.23 3.01 -10.28
N VAL A 28 -12.06 3.21 -11.30
CA VAL A 28 -11.88 2.58 -12.63
C VAL A 28 -10.69 3.17 -13.38
N SER A 29 -10.41 4.47 -13.23
CA SER A 29 -9.34 5.13 -13.98
C SER A 29 -7.95 4.88 -13.40
N ALA A 30 -7.85 4.61 -12.10
CA ALA A 30 -6.57 4.63 -11.39
C ALA A 30 -6.39 3.52 -10.34
N GLY A 31 -7.29 2.54 -10.31
CA GLY A 31 -7.20 1.38 -9.42
C GLY A 31 -7.02 1.78 -7.96
N VAL A 32 -5.93 1.32 -7.35
CA VAL A 32 -5.62 1.57 -5.93
C VAL A 32 -5.42 3.05 -5.62
N ILE A 33 -4.78 3.82 -6.51
CA ILE A 33 -4.56 5.25 -6.28
C ILE A 33 -5.90 5.99 -6.24
N GLY A 34 -6.75 5.75 -7.23
CA GLY A 34 -8.10 6.31 -7.26
C GLY A 34 -8.98 5.88 -6.08
N PHE A 35 -8.81 4.64 -5.61
CA PHE A 35 -9.48 4.15 -4.39
C PHE A 35 -9.08 4.96 -3.15
N VAL A 36 -7.78 5.16 -2.95
CA VAL A 36 -7.29 5.95 -1.81
C VAL A 36 -7.73 7.40 -1.91
N ASP A 37 -7.57 8.01 -3.07
CA ASP A 37 -7.92 9.41 -3.28
C ASP A 37 -9.42 9.64 -3.06
N ALA A 38 -10.26 8.69 -3.47
CA ALA A 38 -11.69 8.73 -3.20
C ALA A 38 -12.00 8.61 -1.69
N TYR A 39 -11.28 7.78 -0.93
CA TYR A 39 -11.43 7.71 0.52
C TYR A 39 -11.00 9.02 1.19
N GLN A 40 -9.85 9.56 0.80
CA GLN A 40 -9.31 10.81 1.33
C GLN A 40 -10.30 11.97 1.14
N ASN A 41 -10.94 12.05 -0.02
CA ASN A 41 -11.93 13.08 -0.36
C ASN A 41 -13.35 12.77 0.15
N GLY A 42 -13.55 11.66 0.88
CA GLY A 42 -14.84 11.29 1.46
C GLY A 42 -15.90 10.84 0.45
N TYR A 43 -15.49 10.39 -0.75
CA TYR A 43 -16.43 9.93 -1.79
C TYR A 43 -17.04 8.57 -1.46
N PHE A 44 -16.43 7.82 -0.53
CA PHE A 44 -17.06 6.68 0.11
C PHE A 44 -16.62 6.57 1.58
N GLU A 45 -17.40 5.81 2.35
CA GLU A 45 -17.12 5.48 3.74
C GLU A 45 -17.11 3.97 3.96
N CYS A 46 -16.43 3.53 5.02
CA CYS A 46 -16.39 2.16 5.50
C CYS A 46 -16.11 2.17 7.02
N ASP A 47 -16.79 1.32 7.79
CA ASP A 47 -16.63 1.28 9.25
C ASP A 47 -15.38 0.48 9.68
N ASP A 48 -15.04 -0.55 8.92
CA ASP A 48 -13.89 -1.42 9.11
C ASP A 48 -13.01 -1.45 7.85
N LEU A 49 -12.18 -0.42 7.74
CA LEU A 49 -11.29 -0.23 6.61
C LEU A 49 -10.22 -1.33 6.53
N CYS A 50 -9.75 -1.83 7.68
CA CYS A 50 -8.77 -2.91 7.75
C CYS A 50 -9.31 -4.20 7.14
N GLU A 51 -10.55 -4.58 7.48
CA GLU A 51 -11.20 -5.77 6.92
C GLU A 51 -11.55 -5.58 5.42
N LEU A 52 -11.99 -4.37 5.02
CA LEU A 52 -12.20 -4.03 3.62
C LEU A 52 -10.91 -4.24 2.81
N CYS A 53 -9.80 -3.62 3.23
CA CYS A 53 -8.50 -3.76 2.57
C CYS A 53 -8.03 -5.22 2.53
N TYR A 54 -8.16 -5.97 3.64
CA TYR A 54 -7.82 -7.41 3.69
C TYR A 54 -8.61 -8.25 2.68
N ARG A 55 -9.85 -7.90 2.40
CA ARG A 55 -10.67 -8.59 1.39
C ARG A 55 -10.29 -8.18 -0.01
N LEU A 56 -10.04 -6.88 -0.22
CA LEU A 56 -9.63 -6.34 -1.51
C LEU A 56 -8.27 -6.86 -1.97
N THR A 57 -7.34 -7.20 -1.09
CA THR A 57 -6.06 -7.83 -1.50
C THR A 57 -6.25 -9.22 -2.13
N LYS A 58 -7.40 -9.88 -1.93
CA LYS A 58 -7.73 -11.14 -2.63
C LYS A 58 -8.11 -10.91 -4.10
N MET A 59 -8.21 -9.65 -4.51
CA MET A 59 -8.38 -9.21 -5.89
C MET A 59 -7.07 -8.62 -6.42
N ASP A 60 -6.83 -8.84 -7.72
CA ASP A 60 -5.90 -7.99 -8.45
C ASP A 60 -6.63 -6.71 -8.87
N LEU A 61 -6.58 -5.67 -8.04
CA LEU A 61 -7.27 -4.40 -8.30
C LEU A 61 -6.72 -3.68 -9.54
N ASN A 62 -5.45 -3.87 -9.89
CA ASN A 62 -4.85 -3.23 -11.07
C ASN A 62 -5.36 -3.84 -12.38
N LYS A 63 -5.89 -5.07 -12.35
CA LYS A 63 -6.57 -5.69 -13.50
C LYS A 63 -7.83 -4.93 -13.94
N TYR A 64 -8.43 -4.15 -13.04
CA TYR A 64 -9.66 -3.40 -13.30
C TYR A 64 -9.42 -1.92 -13.57
N SER A 65 -8.15 -1.49 -13.61
CA SER A 65 -7.80 -0.18 -14.17
C SER A 65 -8.04 -0.23 -15.67
N ILE A 66 -9.07 0.48 -16.15
CA ILE A 66 -9.37 0.58 -17.57
C ILE A 66 -8.91 1.96 -18.02
N PHE A 67 -7.83 2.01 -18.78
CA PHE A 67 -7.39 3.20 -19.49
C PHE A 67 -8.42 3.52 -20.59
N HIS A 68 -9.49 4.24 -20.26
CA HIS A 68 -10.50 4.66 -21.23
C HIS A 68 -10.61 6.20 -21.28
N PRO A 69 -10.33 6.86 -22.42
CA PRO A 69 -10.25 8.31 -22.56
C PRO A 69 -11.47 9.08 -22.05
N TYR A 70 -12.66 8.47 -22.13
CA TYR A 70 -13.92 9.04 -21.63
C TYR A 70 -13.89 9.37 -20.13
N TYR A 71 -13.20 8.57 -19.31
CA TYR A 71 -13.12 8.81 -17.86
C TYR A 71 -12.06 9.87 -17.52
N TYR A 72 -11.12 10.17 -18.42
CA TYR A 72 -10.12 11.24 -18.27
C TYR A 72 -10.66 12.62 -18.65
N PHE A 73 -11.59 12.70 -19.61
CA PHE A 73 -12.14 13.96 -20.14
C PHE A 73 -12.80 14.89 -19.10
N ASN A 74 -13.16 14.37 -17.91
CA ASN A 74 -13.79 15.13 -16.81
C ASN A 74 -13.06 14.96 -15.46
N CYS A 75 -11.87 14.37 -15.45
CA CYS A 75 -10.97 14.34 -14.29
C CYS A 75 -9.98 15.49 -14.39
N ASP A 76 -9.49 16.03 -13.27
CA ASP A 76 -8.33 16.94 -13.30
C ASP A 76 -7.15 16.22 -13.96
N LEU A 77 -6.93 16.47 -15.25
CA LEU A 77 -5.94 15.76 -16.07
C LEU A 77 -4.51 15.97 -15.53
N GLU A 78 -4.22 17.16 -14.99
CA GLU A 78 -2.94 17.46 -14.33
C GLU A 78 -2.65 16.52 -13.16
N TYR A 79 -3.68 16.08 -12.43
CA TYR A 79 -3.55 15.15 -11.30
C TYR A 79 -3.06 13.77 -11.74
N TYR A 80 -3.54 13.27 -12.88
CA TYR A 80 -3.21 11.94 -13.39
C TYR A 80 -1.94 11.90 -14.24
N PHE A 81 -1.66 12.95 -15.03
CA PHE A 81 -0.37 13.06 -15.73
C PHE A 81 0.79 13.31 -14.75
N GLY A 82 0.54 13.94 -13.60
CA GLY A 82 1.52 14.06 -12.52
C GLY A 82 1.89 12.72 -11.88
N ILE A 83 0.93 11.78 -11.77
CA ILE A 83 1.18 10.41 -11.30
C ILE A 83 2.04 9.62 -12.30
N GLN A 84 1.84 9.81 -13.62
CA GLN A 84 2.66 9.14 -14.65
C GLN A 84 4.11 9.64 -14.70
N ASN A 85 4.41 10.86 -14.27
CA ASN A 85 5.78 11.39 -14.32
C ASN A 85 6.73 10.81 -13.24
N SER A 86 6.27 9.91 -12.35
CA SER A 86 7.17 9.07 -11.51
C SER A 86 7.82 7.93 -12.30
N ASP A 87 7.34 7.61 -13.52
CA ASP A 87 7.88 6.55 -14.40
C ASP A 87 9.39 6.69 -14.69
N SER A 88 9.96 7.88 -14.46
CA SER A 88 11.39 8.11 -14.67
C SER A 88 12.31 7.52 -13.59
N ALA A 89 11.78 7.01 -12.48
CA ALA A 89 12.58 6.27 -11.48
C ALA A 89 12.65 4.75 -11.77
N TYR A 90 11.79 4.22 -12.65
CA TYR A 90 11.52 2.79 -12.79
C TYR A 90 12.16 2.13 -14.03
N LYS A 91 13.03 2.84 -14.76
CA LYS A 91 13.64 2.31 -16.00
C LYS A 91 14.73 1.26 -15.82
N ASP A 92 15.04 0.84 -14.59
CA ASP A 92 16.04 -0.21 -14.38
C ASP A 92 15.53 -1.31 -13.42
N GLY A 93 15.11 -2.44 -14.00
CA GLY A 93 15.34 -3.73 -13.37
C GLY A 93 14.17 -4.49 -12.74
N GLY A 94 13.03 -4.64 -13.41
CA GLY A 94 12.12 -5.79 -13.21
C GLY A 94 11.05 -5.64 -12.13
N GLU A 95 9.94 -6.35 -12.36
CA GLU A 95 8.72 -6.41 -11.53
C GLU A 95 9.03 -6.78 -10.05
N GLY A 96 9.32 -5.78 -9.22
CA GLY A 96 9.50 -5.89 -7.77
C GLY A 96 8.17 -6.01 -7.00
N TYR A 97 8.21 -5.89 -5.67
CA TYR A 97 6.99 -5.70 -4.85
C TYR A 97 6.36 -4.30 -5.02
N ASP A 98 6.88 -3.53 -5.98
CA ASP A 98 6.61 -2.11 -6.23
C ASP A 98 5.24 -1.83 -6.85
N LYS A 99 4.37 -2.83 -6.96
CA LYS A 99 3.03 -2.74 -7.58
C LYS A 99 2.15 -1.62 -7.01
N TYR A 100 2.50 -1.06 -5.84
CA TYR A 100 1.77 -0.02 -5.13
C TYR A 100 2.62 1.18 -4.64
N ASN A 101 3.87 1.35 -5.10
CA ASN A 101 4.77 2.37 -4.54
C ASN A 101 4.41 3.81 -4.92
N ASP A 102 3.86 4.05 -6.13
CA ASP A 102 3.46 5.40 -6.58
C ASP A 102 2.55 6.14 -5.58
N TYR A 103 1.76 5.39 -4.82
CA TYR A 103 0.91 5.93 -3.76
C TYR A 103 1.71 6.43 -2.55
N ILE A 104 2.65 5.63 -2.05
CA ILE A 104 3.46 5.97 -0.88
C ILE A 104 4.35 7.18 -1.22
N GLU A 105 4.97 7.19 -2.40
CA GLU A 105 5.85 8.29 -2.83
C GLU A 105 5.10 9.62 -2.90
N LYS A 106 3.92 9.64 -3.51
CA LYS A 106 3.07 10.84 -3.64
C LYS A 106 2.65 11.44 -2.31
N TYR A 107 2.28 10.61 -1.33
CA TYR A 107 1.69 11.09 -0.07
C TYR A 107 2.68 11.20 1.08
N MET A 108 3.74 10.40 1.07
CA MET A 108 4.78 10.43 2.10
C MET A 108 5.97 11.30 1.69
N GLY A 109 6.08 11.68 0.40
CA GLY A 109 7.19 12.51 -0.10
C GLY A 109 8.55 11.82 -0.06
N ILE A 110 8.55 10.48 -0.02
CA ILE A 110 9.75 9.64 0.09
C ILE A 110 9.74 8.72 -1.11
N ASN A 111 10.77 8.79 -1.96
CA ASN A 111 11.00 7.77 -2.99
C ASN A 111 11.24 6.44 -2.31
N TYR A 112 10.40 5.45 -2.60
CA TYR A 112 10.40 4.16 -1.95
C TYR A 112 10.45 3.08 -3.03
N SER A 113 11.46 2.22 -2.94
CA SER A 113 11.54 0.98 -3.72
C SER A 113 11.52 -0.20 -2.76
N CYS A 114 10.73 -1.21 -3.10
CA CYS A 114 10.59 -2.46 -2.38
C CYS A 114 11.23 -3.56 -3.24
N PRO A 115 12.56 -3.75 -3.14
CA PRO A 115 13.25 -4.72 -3.97
C PRO A 115 12.72 -6.12 -3.71
N ASN A 116 12.53 -6.89 -4.78
CA ASN A 116 12.25 -8.31 -4.64
C ASN A 116 13.51 -9.08 -4.22
N MET A 117 13.30 -10.28 -3.69
CA MET A 117 14.37 -11.14 -3.17
C MET A 117 15.47 -11.40 -4.21
N ASN A 118 15.09 -11.58 -5.48
CA ASN A 118 16.03 -11.85 -6.57
C ASN A 118 16.94 -10.66 -6.86
N GLN A 119 16.42 -9.42 -6.80
CA GLN A 119 17.23 -8.21 -6.96
C GLN A 119 18.27 -8.12 -5.84
N ILE A 120 17.84 -8.33 -4.58
CA ILE A 120 18.76 -8.30 -3.44
C ILE A 120 19.88 -9.33 -3.62
N VAL A 121 19.53 -10.58 -3.93
CA VAL A 121 20.53 -11.66 -4.10
C VAL A 121 21.46 -11.35 -5.28
N LYS A 122 20.91 -11.00 -6.45
CA LYS A 122 21.68 -10.70 -7.67
C LYS A 122 22.78 -9.67 -7.44
N TYR A 123 22.50 -8.64 -6.63
CA TYR A 123 23.46 -7.56 -6.37
C TYR A 123 24.35 -7.80 -5.16
N THR A 124 24.04 -8.76 -4.29
CA THR A 124 24.83 -9.02 -3.05
C THR A 124 25.62 -10.32 -3.07
N GLU A 125 25.22 -11.33 -3.84
CA GLU A 125 25.77 -12.70 -3.80
C GLU A 125 27.27 -12.81 -4.11
N LYS A 126 27.84 -11.85 -4.86
CA LYS A 126 29.28 -11.81 -5.20
C LYS A 126 30.12 -10.97 -4.25
N LEU A 127 29.48 -10.24 -3.35
CA LEU A 127 30.11 -9.25 -2.48
C LEU A 127 30.10 -9.68 -1.01
N PHE A 128 29.08 -10.44 -0.61
CA PHE A 128 28.84 -10.79 0.78
C PHE A 128 28.33 -12.22 0.93
N VAL A 129 28.62 -12.81 2.08
CA VAL A 129 27.91 -13.97 2.61
C VAL A 129 26.66 -13.46 3.32
N VAL A 130 25.51 -14.09 3.06
CA VAL A 130 24.26 -13.83 3.79
C VAL A 130 24.31 -14.66 5.07
N GLU A 131 24.47 -13.99 6.20
CA GLU A 131 24.55 -14.63 7.52
C GLU A 131 23.16 -14.90 8.10
N ASP A 132 22.21 -14.01 7.84
CA ASP A 132 20.83 -14.15 8.30
C ASP A 132 19.85 -13.38 7.41
N TRP A 133 18.61 -13.87 7.33
CA TRP A 133 17.52 -13.25 6.59
C TRP A 133 16.20 -13.46 7.30
N GLN A 134 15.79 -12.47 8.09
CA GLN A 134 14.60 -12.55 8.91
C GLN A 134 13.43 -11.79 8.31
N ASN A 135 12.21 -12.32 8.45
CA ASN A 135 10.99 -11.71 7.95
C ASN A 135 10.08 -11.20 9.06
N TYR A 136 9.96 -9.88 9.15
CA TYR A 136 9.16 -9.15 10.13
C TYR A 136 7.79 -8.69 9.60
N GLY A 137 7.36 -9.17 8.42
CA GLY A 137 6.09 -8.75 7.82
C GLY A 137 4.89 -8.91 8.77
N ASN A 138 4.80 -10.00 9.54
CA ASN A 138 3.70 -10.18 10.49
C ASN A 138 3.70 -9.14 11.62
N HIS A 139 4.88 -8.80 12.14
CA HIS A 139 5.03 -7.77 13.17
C HIS A 139 4.58 -6.40 12.63
N MET A 140 4.88 -6.11 11.36
CA MET A 140 4.44 -4.88 10.69
C MET A 140 2.94 -4.84 10.44
N ALA A 141 2.30 -5.98 10.16
CA ALA A 141 0.83 -6.05 10.12
C ALA A 141 0.23 -5.65 11.48
N ILE A 142 0.73 -6.23 12.57
CA ILE A 142 0.25 -5.94 13.93
C ILE A 142 0.45 -4.46 14.27
N ALA A 143 1.65 -3.92 14.02
CA ALA A 143 1.96 -2.51 14.27
C ALA A 143 1.05 -1.57 13.48
N SER A 144 0.82 -1.86 12.19
CA SER A 144 -0.08 -1.06 11.34
C SER A 144 -1.51 -1.02 11.88
N GLN A 145 -2.04 -2.17 12.32
CA GLN A 145 -3.37 -2.24 12.92
C GLN A 145 -3.44 -1.46 14.25
N GLN A 146 -2.42 -1.57 15.09
CA GLN A 146 -2.36 -0.83 16.36
C GLN A 146 -2.33 0.69 16.15
N ILE A 147 -1.56 1.16 15.17
CA ILE A 147 -1.50 2.58 14.81
C ILE A 147 -2.86 3.05 14.27
N TYR A 148 -3.48 2.28 13.37
CA TYR A 148 -4.83 2.57 12.86
C TYR A 148 -5.85 2.75 13.99
N GLU A 149 -5.89 1.84 14.96
CA GLU A 149 -6.81 1.91 16.10
C GLU A 149 -6.47 3.07 17.06
N LYS A 150 -5.18 3.35 17.27
CA LYS A 150 -4.73 4.49 18.07
C LYS A 150 -5.15 5.81 17.42
N ASN A 151 -4.99 5.94 16.11
CA ASN A 151 -5.40 7.13 15.36
C ASN A 151 -6.91 7.37 15.46
N LYS A 152 -7.74 6.31 15.38
CA LYS A 152 -9.20 6.43 15.59
C LYS A 152 -9.54 7.04 16.95
N LYS A 153 -8.86 6.60 18.01
CA LYS A 153 -9.04 7.14 19.36
C LYS A 153 -8.59 8.61 19.48
N LEU A 154 -7.60 9.01 18.68
CA LEU A 154 -7.06 10.38 18.64
C LEU A 154 -7.65 11.24 17.52
N LYS A 155 -8.74 10.80 16.86
CA LYS A 155 -9.29 11.42 15.65
C LYS A 155 -9.45 12.94 15.78
N ILE A 156 -10.07 13.42 16.88
CA ILE A 156 -10.33 14.85 17.09
C ILE A 156 -9.02 15.66 17.15
N VAL A 157 -8.01 15.13 17.86
CA VAL A 157 -6.71 15.81 18.00
C VAL A 157 -5.97 15.84 16.66
N LEU A 158 -5.88 14.69 15.99
CA LEU A 158 -5.16 14.57 14.71
C LEU A 158 -5.82 15.40 13.60
N MET A 159 -7.16 15.43 13.54
CA MET A 159 -7.87 16.28 12.58
C MET A 159 -7.68 17.76 12.86
N LYS A 160 -7.62 18.17 14.14
CA LYS A 160 -7.37 19.57 14.52
C LYS A 160 -5.96 20.02 14.12
N GLU A 161 -4.96 19.15 14.27
CA GLU A 161 -3.56 19.48 14.03
C GLU A 161 -3.16 19.36 12.56
N PHE A 162 -3.61 18.31 11.87
CA PHE A 162 -3.17 17.96 10.51
C PHE A 162 -4.27 18.05 9.45
N GLY A 163 -5.51 18.30 9.85
CA GLY A 163 -6.67 18.35 8.96
C GLY A 163 -7.28 16.98 8.66
N GLU A 164 -8.54 16.99 8.23
CA GLU A 164 -9.31 15.79 7.91
C GLU A 164 -8.71 14.96 6.78
N LYS A 165 -8.23 15.61 5.72
CA LYS A 165 -7.64 14.93 4.57
C LYS A 165 -6.43 14.08 4.98
N MET A 166 -5.54 14.63 5.80
CA MET A 166 -4.34 13.92 6.25
C MET A 166 -4.68 12.77 7.19
N PHE A 167 -5.65 12.99 8.09
CA PHE A 167 -6.18 11.91 8.93
C PHE A 167 -6.70 10.75 8.06
N ASN A 168 -7.52 11.04 7.05
CA ASN A 168 -8.06 10.00 6.16
C ASN A 168 -6.96 9.28 5.39
N VAL A 169 -5.94 9.99 4.89
CA VAL A 169 -4.75 9.38 4.26
C VAL A 169 -4.09 8.40 5.21
N TRP A 170 -3.76 8.79 6.44
CA TRP A 170 -3.14 7.85 7.38
C TRP A 170 -4.01 6.64 7.67
N GLN A 171 -5.32 6.83 7.84
CA GLN A 171 -6.23 5.70 8.08
C GLN A 171 -6.21 4.68 6.94
N ILE A 172 -6.24 5.12 5.69
CA ILE A 172 -6.22 4.21 4.54
C ILE A 172 -4.82 3.63 4.29
N VAL A 173 -3.73 4.39 4.50
CA VAL A 173 -2.35 3.85 4.46
C VAL A 173 -2.22 2.69 5.43
N PHE A 174 -2.55 2.90 6.71
CA PHE A 174 -2.33 1.87 7.73
C PHE A 174 -3.25 0.65 7.53
N ALA A 175 -4.46 0.84 7.02
CA ALA A 175 -5.36 -0.27 6.67
C ALA A 175 -4.83 -1.09 5.48
N ILE A 176 -4.31 -0.45 4.44
CA ILE A 176 -3.68 -1.11 3.29
C ILE A 176 -2.41 -1.85 3.74
N SER A 177 -1.53 -1.19 4.47
CA SER A 177 -0.29 -1.79 5.01
C SER A 177 -0.60 -3.02 5.86
N TYR A 178 -1.57 -2.92 6.78
CA TYR A 178 -2.05 -4.07 7.54
C TYR A 178 -2.46 -5.22 6.63
N ALA A 179 -3.28 -4.96 5.62
CA ALA A 179 -3.77 -5.98 4.70
C ALA A 179 -2.64 -6.64 3.90
N LEU A 180 -1.73 -5.84 3.33
CA LEU A 180 -0.60 -6.32 2.51
C LEU A 180 0.33 -7.21 3.34
N TYR A 181 0.73 -6.77 4.53
CA TYR A 181 1.58 -7.54 5.41
C TYR A 181 0.88 -8.79 5.96
N ARG A 182 -0.40 -8.69 6.33
CA ARG A 182 -1.20 -9.83 6.82
C ARG A 182 -1.40 -10.90 5.76
N THR A 183 -1.56 -10.51 4.50
CA THR A 183 -1.74 -11.43 3.37
C THR A 183 -0.46 -11.86 2.70
N ARG A 184 0.71 -11.42 3.20
CA ARG A 184 2.04 -11.77 2.67
C ARG A 184 2.24 -11.29 1.23
N GLN A 185 1.60 -10.19 0.85
CA GLN A 185 1.85 -9.48 -0.41
C GLN A 185 2.96 -8.43 -0.28
N SER A 186 3.30 -8.04 0.95
CA SER A 186 4.47 -7.25 1.27
C SER A 186 5.22 -7.87 2.44
N HIS A 187 6.52 -7.60 2.50
CA HIS A 187 7.41 -8.13 3.52
C HIS A 187 8.30 -7.02 4.08
N VAL A 188 8.80 -7.24 5.29
CA VAL A 188 9.89 -6.46 5.85
C VAL A 188 10.97 -7.44 6.22
N TRP A 189 12.16 -7.21 5.69
CA TRP A 189 13.31 -8.07 5.92
C TRP A 189 14.39 -7.34 6.69
N GLN A 190 15.00 -8.05 7.63
CA GLN A 190 16.31 -7.70 8.16
C GLN A 190 17.29 -8.73 7.60
N ILE A 191 18.34 -8.26 6.93
CA ILE A 191 19.33 -9.12 6.30
C ILE A 191 20.70 -8.76 6.85
N ILE A 192 21.41 -9.76 7.35
CA ILE A 192 22.76 -9.62 7.89
C ILE A 192 23.75 -10.15 6.87
N PHE A 193 24.73 -9.33 6.54
CA PHE A 193 25.77 -9.63 5.57
C PHE A 193 27.15 -9.61 6.22
N SER A 194 28.04 -10.49 5.79
CA SER A 194 29.47 -10.45 6.12
C SER A 194 30.31 -10.48 4.85
N LYS A 195 31.54 -9.93 4.88
CA LYS A 195 32.42 -9.91 3.70
C LYS A 195 33.03 -11.28 3.37
N SER A 196 33.34 -12.07 4.40
CA SER A 196 34.13 -13.30 4.26
C SER A 196 33.57 -14.48 5.04
N GLY A 197 32.34 -14.37 5.57
CA GLY A 197 31.80 -15.31 6.55
C GLY A 197 32.17 -14.91 7.99
N ILE A 198 31.31 -15.26 8.93
CA ILE A 198 31.61 -15.25 10.37
C ILE A 198 32.03 -16.67 10.79
N GLU A 199 33.25 -16.83 11.29
CA GLU A 199 33.73 -18.13 11.78
C GLU A 199 32.89 -18.57 12.99
N GLY A 200 32.38 -19.79 12.96
CA GLY A 200 31.41 -20.29 13.96
C GLY A 200 29.95 -19.93 13.68
N GLY A 201 29.68 -19.07 12.68
CA GLY A 201 28.34 -18.66 12.27
C GLY A 201 27.81 -17.43 13.01
N TYR A 202 26.72 -16.87 12.50
CA TYR A 202 25.95 -15.79 13.15
C TYR A 202 24.81 -16.38 13.99
N ASP A 203 24.70 -15.93 15.24
CA ASP A 203 23.56 -16.23 16.12
C ASP A 203 22.69 -14.98 16.26
N SER A 204 21.43 -15.09 15.87
CA SER A 204 20.48 -13.97 15.92
C SER A 204 19.88 -13.74 17.30
N GLU A 205 20.04 -14.68 18.22
CA GLU A 205 19.44 -14.62 19.56
C GLU A 205 20.37 -13.99 20.61
N HIS A 206 21.63 -13.69 20.27
CA HIS A 206 22.68 -13.21 21.19
C HIS A 206 23.39 -11.97 20.64
#